data_AF-A0A351YDB5-F1
#
_entry.id   AF-A0A351YDB5-F1
#
_cell.length_a   1.000
_cell.length_b   1.000
_cell.length_c   1.000
_cell.angle_alpha   90.00
_cell.angle_beta   90.00
_cell.angle_gamma   90.00
#
_symmetry.space_group_name_H-M   'P 1'
#
loop_
_entity.id
_entity.type
_entity.pdbx_description
1 polymer ?
#
loop_
_entity_poly.entity_id
_entity_poly.type
_entity_poly.pdbx_seq_one_letter_code
_entity_poly.pdbx_strand_id
1 'polypeptide(L)'
;EVKWETYTKKIQIEARVLGDLVMNHIVPVATEYQTKLIDNVYKLKGLFPAEQADKLSAENLAIICKIAEHTTYIKEHVDTMVEARKVAN
;
A
#
# COMPACT_ATOMS: atom_id res chain seq x y z
N GLU A 1 36.44 -3.15 -14.25
CA GLU A 1 35.79 -3.25 -12.92
C GLU A 1 34.94 -2.04 -12.50
N VAL A 2 35.52 -0.84 -12.30
CA VAL A 2 34.93 0.24 -11.46
C VAL A 2 33.51 0.71 -11.83
N LYS A 3 33.11 0.62 -13.11
CA LYS A 3 31.78 1.01 -13.57
C LYS A 3 30.68 0.05 -13.08
N TRP A 4 31.00 -1.23 -12.90
CA TRP A 4 30.04 -2.25 -12.47
C TRP A 4 29.73 -2.15 -10.97
N GLU A 5 30.74 -1.94 -10.12
CA GLU A 5 30.52 -1.73 -8.69
C GLU A 5 29.67 -0.48 -8.40
N THR A 6 29.92 0.60 -9.13
CA THR A 6 29.15 1.84 -9.00
C THR A 6 27.68 1.62 -9.37
N TYR A 7 27.42 0.83 -10.42
CA TYR A 7 26.06 0.51 -10.86
C TYR A 7 25.30 -0.34 -9.83
N THR A 8 25.95 -1.40 -9.30
CA THR A 8 25.36 -2.24 -8.25
C THR A 8 25.03 -1.44 -7.00
N LYS A 9 25.94 -0.58 -6.53
CA LYS A 9 25.71 0.28 -5.36
C LYS A 9 24.56 1.26 -5.59
N LYS A 10 24.42 1.81 -6.80
CA LYS A 10 23.32 2.72 -7.14
C LYS A 10 21.95 2.03 -7.06
N ILE A 11 21.83 0.85 -7.66
CA ILE A 11 20.59 0.05 -7.60
C ILE A 11 20.24 -0.33 -6.16
N GLN A 12 21.23 -0.69 -5.34
CA GLN A 12 21.02 -1.00 -3.93
C GLN A 12 20.48 0.19 -3.13
N ILE A 13 21.00 1.40 -3.39
CA ILE A 13 20.50 2.62 -2.77
C ILE A 13 19.07 2.91 -3.22
N GLU A 14 18.78 2.81 -4.52
CA GLU A 14 17.43 3.02 -5.06
C GLU A 14 16.42 2.03 -4.46
N ALA A 15 16.75 0.74 -4.40
CA ALA A 15 15.92 -0.28 -3.77
C ALA A 15 15.69 0.00 -2.28
N ARG A 16 16.71 0.47 -1.56
CA ARG A 16 16.58 0.83 -0.14
C ARG A 16 15.63 2.01 0.04
N VAL A 17 15.87 3.10 -0.68
CA VAL A 17 15.05 4.32 -0.58
C VAL A 17 13.61 4.01 -0.95
N LEU A 18 13.37 3.18 -1.96
CA LEU A 18 12.03 2.78 -2.37
C LEU A 18 11.32 1.97 -1.28
N GLY A 19 11.99 0.98 -0.68
CA GLY A 19 11.42 0.21 0.43
C GLY A 19 11.09 1.08 1.64
N ASP A 20 12.02 1.96 2.04
CA ASP A 20 11.82 2.87 3.18
C ASP A 20 10.69 3.87 2.92
N LEU A 21 10.59 4.41 1.70
CA LEU A 21 9.54 5.36 1.31
C LEU A 21 8.15 4.70 1.36
N VAL A 22 8.06 3.50 0.79
CA VAL A 22 6.80 2.75 0.73
C VAL A 22 6.28 2.43 2.13
N MET A 23 7.13 1.88 3.00
CA MET A 23 6.71 1.42 4.32
C MET A 23 6.39 2.57 5.27
N ASN A 24 7.11 3.69 5.18
CA ASN A 24 6.96 4.80 6.13
C ASN A 24 5.99 5.90 5.66
N HIS A 25 5.81 6.08 4.35
CA HIS A 25 4.98 7.17 3.82
C HIS A 25 3.76 6.69 3.07
N ILE A 26 3.86 5.64 2.26
CA ILE A 26 2.75 5.24 1.37
C ILE A 26 1.75 4.36 2.13
N VAL A 27 2.21 3.29 2.79
CA VAL A 27 1.35 2.35 3.52
C VAL A 27 0.54 3.04 4.63
N PRO A 28 1.12 3.93 5.47
CA PRO A 28 0.35 4.60 6.52
C PRO A 28 -0.75 5.50 5.98
N VAL A 29 -0.47 6.27 4.92
CA VAL A 29 -1.46 7.18 4.30
C VAL A 29 -2.60 6.38 3.65
N ALA A 30 -2.28 5.28 2.98
CA ALA A 30 -3.28 4.38 2.40
C ALA A 30 -4.19 3.77 3.50
N THR A 31 -3.60 3.35 4.62
CA THR A 31 -4.33 2.79 5.76
C THR A 31 -5.22 3.83 6.44
N GLU A 32 -4.74 5.06 6.60
CA GLU A 32 -5.52 6.16 7.15
C GLU A 32 -6.72 6.49 6.26
N TYR A 33 -6.52 6.58 4.94
CA TYR A 33 -7.60 6.82 4.00
C TYR A 33 -8.61 5.66 3.97
N GLN A 34 -8.14 4.41 4.01
CA GLN A 34 -9.00 3.24 4.12
C GLN A 34 -9.87 3.30 5.39
N THR A 35 -9.31 3.72 6.52
CA THR A 35 -10.05 3.89 7.78
C THR A 35 -11.14 4.96 7.64
N LYS A 36 -10.85 6.08 6.99
CA LYS A 36 -11.85 7.13 6.71
C LYS A 36 -12.99 6.62 5.84
N LEU A 37 -12.69 5.80 4.82
CA LEU A 37 -13.72 5.19 3.98
C LEU A 37 -14.60 4.21 4.75
N ILE A 38 -14.01 3.39 5.63
CA ILE A 38 -14.76 2.46 6.48
C ILE A 38 -15.71 3.21 7.42
N ASP A 39 -15.24 4.29 8.06
CA ASP A 39 -16.06 5.13 8.91
C ASP A 39 -17.22 5.79 8.15
N ASN A 40 -16.98 6.24 6.92
CA ASN A 40 -18.04 6.74 6.04
C ASN A 40 -19.09 5.68 5.73
N VAL A 41 -18.68 4.44 5.40
CA VAL A 41 -19.60 3.33 5.17
C VAL A 41 -20.43 3.03 6.43
N TYR A 42 -19.81 3.03 7.60
CA TYR A 42 -20.49 2.80 8.86
C TYR A 42 -21.54 3.89 9.17
N LYS A 43 -21.17 5.15 8.98
CA LYS A 43 -22.08 6.30 9.15
C LYS A 43 -23.24 6.28 8.16
N LEU A 44 -23.00 5.94 6.90
CA LEU A 44 -24.05 5.83 5.89
C LEU A 44 -25.08 4.76 6.25
N LYS A 45 -24.65 3.62 6.81
CA LYS A 45 -25.55 2.57 7.30
C LYS A 45 -26.39 2.99 8.50
N GLY A 46 -25.91 3.94 9.31
CA GLY A 46 -26.68 4.50 10.43
C GLY A 46 -27.66 5.60 10.03
N LEU A 47 -27.44 6.29 8.91
CA LEU A 47 -28.24 7.43 8.47
C LEU A 47 -29.38 7.06 7.51
N PHE A 48 -29.23 5.98 6.74
CA PHE A 48 -30.17 5.60 5.69
C PHE A 48 -30.73 4.19 5.90
N PRO A 49 -31.93 3.88 5.36
CA PRO A 49 -32.42 2.52 5.27
C PRO A 49 -31.42 1.61 4.55
N ALA A 50 -31.34 0.34 4.96
CA ALA A 50 -30.32 -0.62 4.50
C ALA A 50 -30.16 -0.67 2.98
N GLU A 51 -31.28 -0.72 2.24
CA GLU A 51 -31.29 -0.77 0.77
C GLU A 51 -30.62 0.44 0.09
N GLN A 52 -30.76 1.63 0.68
CA GLN A 52 -30.18 2.86 0.14
C GLN A 52 -28.72 3.01 0.60
N ALA A 53 -28.43 2.62 1.85
CA ALA A 53 -27.08 2.62 2.38
C ALA A 53 -26.16 1.66 1.61
N ASP A 54 -26.64 0.47 1.23
CA ASP A 54 -25.85 -0.51 0.48
C ASP A 54 -25.51 0.00 -0.93
N LYS A 55 -26.45 0.68 -1.61
CA LYS A 55 -26.17 1.33 -2.90
C LYS A 55 -25.14 2.44 -2.79
N LEU A 56 -25.26 3.30 -1.77
CA LEU A 56 -24.36 4.44 -1.56
C LEU A 56 -22.97 4.01 -1.06
N SER A 57 -22.88 2.88 -0.34
CA SER A 57 -21.62 2.37 0.20
C SER A 57 -20.87 1.42 -0.75
N ALA A 58 -21.51 0.93 -1.81
CA ALA A 58 -20.92 -0.02 -2.76
C ALA A 58 -19.59 0.48 -3.37
N GLU A 59 -19.52 1.74 -3.81
CA GLU A 59 -18.29 2.31 -4.36
C GLU A 59 -17.19 2.44 -3.31
N ASN A 60 -17.53 2.89 -2.11
CA ASN A 60 -16.58 3.00 -1.01
C ASN A 60 -16.01 1.64 -0.61
N LEU A 61 -16.85 0.59 -0.57
CA LEU A 61 -16.43 -0.79 -0.32
C LEU A 61 -15.48 -1.30 -1.42
N ALA A 62 -15.78 -1.02 -2.69
CA ALA A 62 -14.89 -1.40 -3.79
C ALA A 62 -13.51 -0.74 -3.69
N ILE A 63 -13.45 0.53 -3.28
CA ILE A 63 -12.18 1.25 -3.06
C ILE A 63 -11.43 0.66 -1.86
N ILE A 64 -12.12 0.35 -0.76
CA ILE A 64 -11.51 -0.29 0.43
C ILE A 64 -10.84 -1.61 0.06
N CYS A 65 -11.51 -2.45 -0.74
CA CYS A 65 -10.96 -3.71 -1.23
C CYS A 65 -9.70 -3.49 -2.07
N LYS A 66 -9.74 -2.57 -3.05
CA LYS A 66 -8.58 -2.25 -3.89
C LYS A 66 -7.38 -1.75 -3.09
N ILE A 67 -7.62 -0.88 -2.10
CA ILE A 67 -6.55 -0.40 -1.22
C ILE A 67 -5.93 -1.56 -0.44
N ALA A 68 -6.74 -2.49 0.09
CA ALA A 68 -6.25 -3.65 0.81
C ALA A 68 -5.36 -4.54 -0.07
N GLU A 69 -5.82 -4.84 -1.29
CA GLU A 69 -5.07 -5.64 -2.26
C GLU A 69 -3.73 -4.98 -2.63
N HIS A 70 -3.75 -3.69 -2.98
CA HIS A 70 -2.53 -2.96 -3.32
C HIS A 70 -1.56 -2.87 -2.16
N THR A 71 -2.04 -2.60 -0.95
CA THR A 71 -1.18 -2.47 0.23
C THR A 71 -0.50 -3.80 0.55
N THR A 72 -1.23 -4.91 0.42
CA THR A 72 -0.69 -6.27 0.62
C THR A 72 0.34 -6.59 -0.45
N TYR A 73 0.00 -6.39 -1.72
CA TYR A 73 0.90 -6.63 -2.85
C TYR A 73 2.21 -5.85 -2.70
N ILE A 74 2.12 -4.56 -2.38
CA ILE A 74 3.27 -3.68 -2.20
C ILE A 74 4.17 -4.19 -1.07
N LYS A 75 3.59 -4.58 0.06
CA LYS A 75 4.35 -5.10 1.21
C LYS A 75 5.11 -6.38 0.85
N GLU A 76 4.45 -7.34 0.22
CA GLU A 76 5.07 -8.60 -0.22
C GLU A 76 6.23 -8.37 -1.20
N HIS A 77 6.08 -7.42 -2.13
CA HIS A 77 7.11 -7.09 -3.10
C HIS A 77 8.30 -6.36 -2.45
N VAL A 78 8.04 -5.48 -1.48
CA VAL A 78 9.11 -4.85 -0.71
C VAL A 78 9.88 -5.89 0.11
N ASP A 79 9.18 -6.81 0.78
CA ASP A 79 9.83 -7.88 1.56
C ASP A 79 10.68 -8.78 0.63
N THR A 80 10.14 -9.19 -0.51
CA THR A 80 10.87 -9.98 -1.53
C THR A 80 12.09 -9.23 -2.06
N MET A 81 11.96 -7.93 -2.34
CA MET A 81 13.06 -7.08 -2.78
C MET A 81 14.16 -6.97 -1.72
N VAL A 82 13.77 -6.86 -0.44
CA VAL A 82 14.72 -6.80 0.69
C VAL A 82 15.47 -8.11 0.83
N GLU A 83 14.81 -9.27 0.71
CA GLU A 83 15.47 -10.57 0.74
C GLU A 83 16.41 -10.79 -0.45
N ALA A 84 15.97 -10.46 -1.67
CA ALA A 84 16.82 -10.52 -2.86
C ALA A 84 18.09 -9.65 -2.70
N ARG A 85 17.94 -8.46 -2.10
CA ARG A 85 19.08 -7.57 -1.79
C ARG A 85 20.02 -8.17 -0.75
N LYS A 86 19.53 -8.92 0.24
CA LYS A 86 20.38 -9.60 1.23
C LYS A 86 21.26 -10.68 0.58
N VAL A 87 20.73 -11.41 -0.40
CA VAL A 87 21.48 -12.45 -1.14
C VAL A 87 22.52 -11.83 -2.09
N ALA A 88 22.23 -10.65 -2.63
CA ALA A 88 23.12 -9.96 -3.58
C ALA A 88 24.24 -9.13 -2.91
N ASN A 89 24.22 -8.96 -1.59
CA ASN A 89 25.28 -8.33 -0.79
C ASN A 89 26.23 -9.39 -0.24
#